data_AF-A0A352S4Y8-F1
#
_entry.id   AF-A0A352S4Y8-F1
#
_cell.length_a   1.000
_cell.length_b   1.000
_cell.length_c   1.000
_cell.angle_alpha   90.00
_cell.angle_beta   90.00
_cell.angle_gamma   90.00
#
_symmetry.space_group_name_H-M   'P 1'
#
loop_
_entity.id
_entity.type
_entity.pdbx_description
1 polymer ?
#
loop_
_entity_poly.entity_id
_entity_poly.type
_entity_poly.pdbx_seq_one_letter_code
_entity_poly.pdbx_strand_id
1 'polypeptide(L)'
;PGGQLVQETDHQAPVRGARIVLADDDGVRANMSASWLAQMGWEVYVVDPVGEHERSERGLAAANVPPSPEVATVSPATLAAWLKEGDVAVIDVTASVNYVKRHIPGAWFAIRAQLAQAIKAIRPAKRYVLTCGSSLLARFAAVDLRALTSAEVFVLEGGTAAWVEAGLPVEQGETRLAVPRTDRYRRPYEGTDNAAAAMQAYLDWEFGLIAQLDRDRTHFFEVV
;
A
#
# COMPACT_ATOMS: atom_id res chain seq x y z
N PRO A 1 -13.78 -2.91 9.91
CA PRO A 1 -14.87 -3.93 9.89
C PRO A 1 -14.45 -5.19 10.67
N GLY A 2 -15.35 -5.80 11.46
CA GLY A 2 -14.99 -6.89 12.39
C GLY A 2 -14.34 -8.11 11.73
N GLY A 3 -14.96 -8.68 10.69
CA GLY A 3 -14.41 -9.87 10.01
C GLY A 3 -13.00 -9.65 9.44
N GLN A 4 -12.75 -8.48 8.84
CA GLN A 4 -11.41 -8.16 8.31
C GLN A 4 -10.37 -7.90 9.42
N LEU A 5 -10.80 -7.38 10.57
CA LEU A 5 -9.92 -7.23 11.72
C LEU A 5 -9.46 -8.60 12.25
N VAL A 6 -10.36 -9.59 12.26
CA VAL A 6 -10.02 -10.96 12.69
C VAL A 6 -9.13 -11.65 11.64
N GLN A 7 -9.40 -11.43 10.35
CA GLN A 7 -8.67 -12.08 9.26
C GLN A 7 -7.25 -11.51 9.03
N GLU A 8 -7.10 -10.19 9.14
CA GLU A 8 -5.85 -9.46 8.88
C GLU A 8 -5.43 -8.65 10.12
N THR A 9 -5.44 -9.28 11.30
CA THR A 9 -5.19 -8.59 12.58
C THR A 9 -3.85 -7.87 12.61
N ASP A 10 -2.81 -8.46 12.01
CA ASP A 10 -1.46 -7.90 11.95
C ASP A 10 -1.38 -6.58 11.15
N HIS A 11 -2.29 -6.36 10.19
CA HIS A 11 -2.38 -5.10 9.46
C HIS A 11 -2.89 -3.94 10.33
N GLN A 12 -3.65 -4.24 11.39
CA GLN A 12 -4.29 -3.23 12.25
C GLN A 12 -3.63 -3.14 13.64
N ALA A 13 -3.14 -4.26 14.16
CA ALA A 13 -2.46 -4.40 15.45
C ALA A 13 -1.09 -5.07 15.25
N PRO A 14 -0.10 -4.36 14.65
CA PRO A 14 1.22 -4.94 14.37
C PRO A 14 2.08 -5.15 15.63
N VAL A 15 1.67 -4.60 16.77
CA VAL A 15 2.38 -4.72 18.05
C VAL A 15 1.77 -5.86 18.86
N ARG A 16 2.41 -7.04 18.85
CA ARG A 16 1.96 -8.18 19.66
C ARG A 16 1.99 -7.81 21.15
N GLY A 17 0.90 -8.10 21.86
CA GLY A 17 0.72 -7.73 23.27
C GLY A 17 0.15 -6.32 23.48
N ALA A 18 -0.19 -5.59 22.41
CA ALA A 18 -0.98 -4.36 22.52
C ALA A 18 -2.42 -4.64 22.99
N ARG A 19 -3.07 -3.58 23.47
CA ARG A 19 -4.49 -3.60 23.84
C ARG A 19 -5.35 -3.21 22.65
N ILE A 20 -6.43 -3.95 22.44
CA ILE A 20 -7.42 -3.66 21.41
C ILE A 20 -8.72 -3.24 22.09
N VAL A 21 -9.29 -2.11 21.66
CA VAL A 21 -10.60 -1.65 22.13
C VAL A 21 -11.54 -1.62 20.92
N LEU A 22 -12.63 -2.37 20.99
CA LEU A 22 -13.64 -2.46 19.93
C LEU A 22 -14.89 -1.70 20.32
N ALA A 23 -15.55 -1.10 19.32
CA ALA A 23 -16.83 -0.44 19.48
C ALA A 23 -17.77 -0.85 18.34
N ASP A 24 -19.06 -0.92 18.64
CA ASP A 24 -20.15 -1.03 17.69
C ASP A 24 -21.35 -0.18 18.18
N ASP A 25 -22.47 -0.25 17.47
CA ASP A 25 -23.74 0.37 17.88
C ASP A 25 -24.90 -0.63 18.03
N ASP A 26 -24.59 -1.93 18.06
CA ASP A 26 -25.59 -3.00 18.19
C ASP A 26 -25.32 -3.99 19.33
N GLY A 27 -24.17 -3.89 20.01
CA GLY A 27 -23.74 -4.78 21.07
C GLY A 27 -23.40 -6.20 20.58
N VAL A 28 -23.25 -6.42 19.27
CA VAL A 28 -23.02 -7.75 18.68
C VAL A 28 -21.69 -7.81 17.96
N ARG A 29 -21.42 -6.90 17.03
CA ARG A 29 -20.25 -6.99 16.14
C ARG A 29 -18.93 -6.89 16.90
N ALA A 30 -18.84 -6.00 17.88
CA ALA A 30 -17.67 -5.82 18.74
C ALA A 30 -17.48 -7.03 19.64
N ASN A 31 -18.55 -7.52 20.29
CA ASN A 31 -18.49 -8.73 21.13
C ASN A 31 -18.04 -9.97 20.36
N MET A 32 -18.61 -10.21 19.17
CA MET A 32 -18.24 -11.34 18.33
C MET A 32 -16.79 -11.24 17.82
N SER A 33 -16.33 -10.04 17.48
CA SER A 33 -14.94 -9.87 17.02
C SER A 33 -13.94 -9.95 18.18
N ALA A 34 -14.31 -9.44 19.35
CA ALA A 34 -13.51 -9.52 20.57
C ALA A 34 -13.30 -10.96 21.02
N SER A 35 -14.32 -11.81 20.97
CA SER A 35 -14.17 -13.22 21.37
C SER A 35 -13.15 -13.96 20.51
N TRP A 36 -13.08 -13.70 19.19
CA TRP A 36 -12.05 -14.26 18.32
C TRP A 36 -10.66 -13.71 18.63
N LEU A 37 -10.52 -12.40 18.85
CA LEU A 37 -9.24 -11.79 19.19
C LEU A 37 -8.71 -12.29 20.55
N ALA A 38 -9.58 -12.45 21.54
CA ALA A 38 -9.24 -13.01 22.84
C ALA A 38 -8.70 -14.45 22.70
N GLN A 39 -9.38 -15.29 21.91
CA GLN A 39 -8.92 -16.64 21.57
C GLN A 39 -7.58 -16.64 20.81
N MET A 40 -7.27 -15.57 20.08
CA MET A 40 -5.96 -15.34 19.45
C MET A 40 -4.92 -14.69 20.40
N GLY A 41 -5.16 -14.70 21.72
CA GLY A 41 -4.23 -14.24 22.74
C GLY A 41 -4.08 -12.72 22.86
N TRP A 42 -5.06 -11.95 22.39
CA TRP A 42 -5.06 -10.48 22.53
C TRP A 42 -5.74 -10.01 23.81
N GLU A 43 -5.20 -8.97 24.43
CA GLU A 43 -5.89 -8.20 25.47
C GLU A 43 -6.93 -7.30 24.78
N VAL A 44 -8.21 -7.66 24.86
CA VAL A 44 -9.29 -6.98 24.13
C VAL A 44 -10.41 -6.53 25.06
N TYR A 45 -10.91 -5.33 24.80
CA TYR A 45 -12.02 -4.70 25.51
C TYR A 45 -13.11 -4.29 24.53
N VAL A 46 -14.36 -4.31 24.98
CA VAL A 46 -15.51 -3.83 24.22
C VAL A 46 -16.06 -2.59 24.93
N VAL A 47 -16.28 -1.52 24.17
CA VAL A 47 -16.99 -0.33 24.64
C VAL A 47 -18.48 -0.61 24.53
N ASP A 48 -19.21 -0.38 25.63
CA ASP A 48 -20.67 -0.47 25.61
C ASP A 48 -21.26 0.48 24.55
N PRO A 49 -22.28 0.05 23.78
CA PRO A 49 -22.87 0.90 22.74
C PRO A 49 -23.33 2.26 23.26
N VAL A 50 -22.87 3.33 22.62
CA VAL A 50 -23.18 4.72 22.96
C VAL A 50 -24.17 5.35 21.97
N GLY A 51 -24.83 6.43 22.39
CA GLY A 51 -25.79 7.14 21.55
C GLY A 51 -25.14 7.77 20.31
N GLU A 52 -25.93 8.05 19.27
CA GLU A 52 -25.43 8.72 18.05
C GLU A 52 -24.74 10.06 18.34
N HIS A 53 -25.23 10.80 19.33
CA HIS A 53 -24.68 12.09 19.74
C HIS A 53 -23.24 12.00 20.29
N GLU A 54 -22.85 10.85 20.87
CA GLU A 54 -21.50 10.60 21.37
C GLU A 54 -20.54 10.15 20.25
N ARG A 55 -21.10 9.64 19.14
CA ARG A 55 -20.35 9.27 17.95
C ARG A 55 -20.26 10.48 17.02
N SER A 56 -19.50 11.51 17.38
CA SER A 56 -19.55 12.84 16.72
C SER A 56 -18.70 12.99 15.46
N GLU A 57 -17.65 12.18 15.27
CA GLU A 57 -16.81 12.24 14.06
C GLU A 57 -17.58 11.76 12.81
N ARG A 58 -17.35 12.37 11.66
CA ARG A 58 -18.00 12.05 10.38
C ARG A 58 -16.95 12.00 9.27
N GLY A 59 -17.13 11.11 8.30
CA GLY A 59 -16.23 10.96 7.16
C GLY A 59 -15.18 9.88 7.36
N LEU A 60 -14.11 9.92 6.56
CA LEU A 60 -13.00 9.00 6.67
C LEU A 60 -12.04 9.47 7.77
N ALA A 61 -11.64 8.55 8.65
CA ALA A 61 -10.65 8.83 9.67
C ALA A 61 -9.35 9.32 9.02
N ALA A 62 -8.78 10.40 9.56
CA ALA A 62 -7.51 10.92 9.08
C ALA A 62 -6.39 9.92 9.43
N ALA A 63 -5.59 9.53 8.43
CA ALA A 63 -4.42 8.71 8.69
C ALA A 63 -3.39 9.50 9.51
N ASN A 64 -2.90 8.92 10.61
CA ASN A 64 -1.78 9.47 11.36
C ASN A 64 -0.48 9.22 10.58
N VAL A 65 -0.13 10.16 9.71
CA VAL A 65 1.06 10.08 8.86
C VAL A 65 2.13 11.06 9.33
N PRO A 66 3.43 10.72 9.20
CA PRO A 66 4.48 11.68 9.48
C PRO A 66 4.42 12.88 8.52
N PRO A 67 4.95 14.05 8.91
CA PRO A 67 5.08 15.19 8.01
C PRO A 67 5.78 14.79 6.71
N SER A 68 5.23 15.24 5.57
CA SER A 68 5.84 14.96 4.27
C SER A 68 7.12 15.78 4.08
N PRO A 69 8.20 15.20 3.53
CA PRO A 69 9.42 15.94 3.23
C PRO A 69 9.19 17.09 2.25
N GLU A 70 9.89 18.21 2.45
CA GLU A 70 9.97 19.29 1.47
C GLU A 70 10.83 18.85 0.28
N VAL A 71 10.22 18.89 -0.91
CA VAL A 71 10.84 18.49 -2.17
C VAL A 71 10.48 19.49 -3.26
N ALA A 72 11.33 19.60 -4.27
CA ALA A 72 11.01 20.40 -5.44
C ALA A 72 9.86 19.74 -6.19
N THR A 73 8.88 20.53 -6.61
CA THR A 73 7.70 20.02 -7.29
C THR A 73 7.57 20.56 -8.70
N VAL A 74 6.76 19.89 -9.52
CA VAL A 74 6.45 20.30 -10.89
C VAL A 74 4.97 20.09 -11.17
N SER A 75 4.34 21.04 -11.84
CA SER A 75 2.94 20.92 -12.25
C SER A 75 2.75 19.88 -13.36
N PRO A 76 1.55 19.27 -13.50
CA PRO A 76 1.26 18.38 -14.63
C PRO A 76 1.50 19.02 -16.00
N ALA A 77 1.14 20.30 -16.18
CA ALA A 77 1.33 21.02 -17.43
C ALA A 77 2.82 21.20 -17.78
N THR A 78 3.65 21.54 -16.79
CA THR A 78 5.10 21.68 -16.98
C THR A 78 5.74 20.33 -17.30
N LEU A 79 5.36 19.25 -16.60
CA LEU A 79 5.85 17.91 -16.90
C LEU A 79 5.46 17.48 -18.34
N ALA A 80 4.23 17.77 -18.77
CA ALA A 80 3.79 17.47 -20.13
C ALA A 80 4.60 18.21 -21.21
N ALA A 81 5.09 19.43 -20.93
CA ALA A 81 6.01 20.14 -21.81
C ALA A 81 7.39 19.46 -21.85
N TRP A 82 7.97 19.13 -20.70
CA TRP A 82 9.28 18.46 -20.62
C TRP A 82 9.31 17.09 -21.30
N LEU A 83 8.20 16.34 -21.23
CA LEU A 83 8.08 15.05 -21.91
C LEU A 83 8.16 15.17 -23.44
N LYS A 84 7.76 16.30 -24.03
CA LYS A 84 7.89 16.56 -25.48
C LYS A 84 9.33 16.88 -25.89
N GLU A 85 10.10 17.48 -24.99
CA GLU A 85 11.51 17.84 -25.20
C GLU A 85 12.45 16.63 -25.05
N GLY A 86 12.05 15.62 -24.26
CA GLY A 86 12.78 14.35 -24.11
C GLY A 86 13.88 14.35 -23.04
N ASP A 87 13.99 15.42 -22.24
CA ASP A 87 15.04 15.60 -21.23
C ASP A 87 14.65 15.10 -19.82
N VAL A 88 13.52 14.41 -19.69
CA VAL A 88 12.94 13.96 -18.40
C VAL A 88 12.65 12.46 -18.37
N ALA A 89 12.92 11.82 -17.23
CA ALA A 89 12.44 10.48 -16.94
C ALA A 89 11.42 10.51 -15.79
N VAL A 90 10.25 9.91 -16.01
CA VAL A 90 9.20 9.79 -14.99
C VAL A 90 9.32 8.44 -14.29
N ILE A 91 9.29 8.43 -12.95
CA ILE A 91 9.33 7.23 -12.12
C ILE A 91 8.04 7.15 -11.32
N ASP A 92 7.22 6.13 -11.59
CA ASP A 92 6.00 5.87 -10.83
C ASP A 92 6.28 4.83 -9.73
N VAL A 93 6.11 5.26 -8.48
CA VAL A 93 6.31 4.42 -7.29
C VAL A 93 4.99 3.97 -6.66
N THR A 94 3.86 4.10 -7.37
CA THR A 94 2.57 3.49 -6.98
C THR A 94 2.65 1.95 -6.95
N ALA A 95 1.65 1.27 -6.39
CA ALA A 95 1.57 -0.19 -6.48
C ALA A 95 1.51 -0.64 -7.96
N SER A 96 2.17 -1.74 -8.31
CA SER A 96 2.30 -2.19 -9.70
C SER A 96 0.95 -2.42 -10.38
N VAL A 97 -0.04 -2.89 -9.64
CA VAL A 97 -1.43 -3.04 -10.14
C VAL A 97 -2.06 -1.71 -10.56
N ASN A 98 -1.74 -0.61 -9.87
CA ASN A 98 -2.24 0.72 -10.21
C ASN A 98 -1.50 1.27 -11.44
N TYR A 99 -0.19 1.07 -11.52
CA TYR A 99 0.59 1.41 -12.71
C TYR A 99 0.03 0.69 -13.94
N VAL A 100 -0.12 -0.64 -13.88
CA VAL A 100 -0.68 -1.45 -14.98
C VAL A 100 -2.08 -0.98 -15.36
N LYS A 101 -2.91 -0.60 -14.37
CA LYS A 101 -4.24 -0.07 -14.64
C LYS A 101 -4.20 1.27 -15.38
N ARG A 102 -3.34 2.20 -14.96
CA ARG A 102 -3.19 3.52 -15.57
C ARG A 102 -1.94 4.26 -15.06
N HIS A 103 -1.12 4.78 -15.96
CA HIS A 103 0.06 5.59 -15.62
C HIS A 103 0.32 6.71 -16.63
N ILE A 104 1.26 7.60 -16.31
CA ILE A 104 1.72 8.68 -17.19
C ILE A 104 2.49 8.06 -18.37
N PRO A 105 2.27 8.51 -19.62
CA PRO A 105 2.94 7.94 -20.78
C PRO A 105 4.46 7.92 -20.66
N GLY A 106 5.06 6.75 -20.87
CA GLY A 106 6.51 6.55 -20.77
C GLY A 106 7.09 6.53 -19.34
N ALA A 107 6.26 6.58 -18.30
CA ALA A 107 6.71 6.42 -16.92
C ALA A 107 7.27 5.02 -16.66
N TRP A 108 8.32 4.94 -15.85
CA TRP A 108 8.91 3.69 -15.38
C TRP A 108 8.32 3.31 -14.02
N PHE A 109 7.75 2.12 -13.91
CA PHE A 109 7.39 1.56 -12.61
C PHE A 109 8.66 1.22 -11.82
N ALA A 110 8.73 1.63 -10.56
CA ALA A 110 9.79 1.27 -9.64
C ALA A 110 9.27 1.02 -8.22
N ILE A 111 9.91 0.09 -7.50
CA ILE A 111 9.67 -0.11 -6.07
C ILE A 111 10.62 0.80 -5.30
N ARG A 112 10.10 1.63 -4.38
CA ARG A 112 10.91 2.59 -3.58
C ARG A 112 12.14 1.92 -2.93
N ALA A 113 11.95 0.76 -2.32
CA ALA A 113 13.02 -0.01 -1.67
C ALA A 113 14.11 -0.52 -2.64
N GLN A 114 13.85 -0.51 -3.95
CA GLN A 114 14.75 -0.99 -5.00
C GLN A 114 15.21 0.15 -5.92
N LEU A 115 15.09 1.42 -5.51
CA LEU A 115 15.45 2.57 -6.36
C LEU A 115 16.89 2.53 -6.89
N ALA A 116 17.85 2.06 -6.07
CA ALA A 116 19.25 1.91 -6.49
C ALA A 116 19.44 0.90 -7.63
N GLN A 117 18.56 -0.12 -7.72
CA GLN A 117 18.53 -1.04 -8.86
C GLN A 117 17.73 -0.43 -10.02
N ALA A 118 16.56 0.13 -9.73
CA ALA A 118 15.65 0.69 -10.75
C ALA A 118 16.34 1.76 -11.60
N ILE A 119 17.10 2.68 -10.98
CA ILE A 119 17.78 3.77 -11.71
C ILE A 119 18.83 3.26 -12.71
N LYS A 120 19.34 2.03 -12.57
CA LYS A 120 20.27 1.43 -13.54
C LYS A 120 19.56 0.99 -14.83
N ALA A 121 18.28 0.64 -14.74
CA ALA A 121 17.45 0.28 -15.90
C ALA A 121 16.87 1.51 -16.61
N ILE A 122 16.69 2.61 -15.88
CA ILE A 122 16.18 3.88 -16.41
C ILE A 122 17.34 4.65 -17.04
N ARG A 123 17.20 5.08 -18.30
CA ARG A 123 18.27 5.86 -18.96
C ARG A 123 18.60 7.12 -18.13
N PRO A 124 19.89 7.51 -18.06
CA PRO A 124 20.27 8.79 -17.49
C PRO A 124 19.47 9.93 -18.12
N ALA A 125 18.89 10.78 -17.29
CA ALA A 125 18.13 11.96 -17.69
C ALA A 125 18.66 13.19 -16.97
N LYS A 126 18.46 14.38 -17.54
CA LYS A 126 18.80 15.65 -16.86
C LYS A 126 17.95 15.83 -15.60
N ARG A 127 16.69 15.38 -15.67
CA ARG A 127 15.69 15.49 -14.60
C ARG A 127 14.95 14.18 -14.40
N TYR A 128 14.74 13.81 -13.14
CA TYR A 128 13.82 12.76 -12.73
C TYR A 128 12.58 13.37 -12.08
N VAL A 129 11.40 12.88 -12.46
CA VAL A 129 10.13 13.28 -11.85
C VAL A 129 9.47 12.05 -11.25
N LEU A 130 9.33 12.03 -9.92
CA LEU A 130 8.63 10.95 -9.23
C LEU A 130 7.13 11.24 -9.15
N THR A 131 6.33 10.21 -9.32
CA THR A 131 4.89 10.23 -9.10
C THR A 131 4.44 8.99 -8.33
N CYS A 132 3.25 9.08 -7.76
CA CYS A 132 2.43 7.96 -7.30
C CYS A 132 0.97 8.44 -7.38
N GLY A 133 0.01 7.71 -6.81
CA GLY A 133 -1.41 8.10 -6.85
C GLY A 133 -1.67 9.58 -6.48
N SER A 134 -1.20 10.02 -5.30
CA SER A 134 -1.46 11.34 -4.73
C SER A 134 -0.20 12.19 -4.45
N SER A 135 0.97 11.80 -4.96
CA SER A 135 2.31 12.32 -4.62
C SER A 135 2.86 11.98 -3.21
N LEU A 136 2.06 11.46 -2.28
CA LEU A 136 2.49 11.22 -0.89
C LEU A 136 3.75 10.32 -0.79
N LEU A 137 3.70 9.12 -1.36
CA LEU A 137 4.85 8.18 -1.34
C LEU A 137 6.02 8.71 -2.19
N ALA A 138 5.72 9.39 -3.30
CA ALA A 138 6.72 9.96 -4.20
C ALA A 138 7.60 11.01 -3.52
N ARG A 139 7.06 11.79 -2.56
CA ARG A 139 7.85 12.75 -1.76
C ARG A 139 8.96 12.10 -0.97
N PHE A 140 8.69 10.97 -0.33
CA PHE A 140 9.71 10.23 0.38
C PHE A 140 10.70 9.54 -0.57
N ALA A 141 10.20 8.95 -1.67
CA ALA A 141 11.05 8.34 -2.68
C ALA A 141 11.99 9.36 -3.36
N ALA A 142 11.58 10.62 -3.48
CA ALA A 142 12.42 11.69 -4.03
C ALA A 142 13.63 12.01 -3.14
N VAL A 143 13.47 11.96 -1.81
CA VAL A 143 14.58 12.11 -0.87
C VAL A 143 15.59 10.98 -1.08
N ASP A 144 15.12 9.74 -1.18
CA ASP A 144 15.98 8.58 -1.41
C ASP A 144 16.70 8.67 -2.78
N LEU A 145 15.99 9.08 -3.84
CA LEU A 145 16.58 9.17 -5.18
C LEU A 145 17.67 10.24 -5.26
N ARG A 146 17.51 11.37 -4.58
CA ARG A 146 18.53 12.44 -4.53
C ARG A 146 19.87 11.97 -3.99
N ALA A 147 19.88 10.97 -3.10
CA ALA A 147 21.12 10.38 -2.60
C ALA A 147 21.80 9.45 -3.63
N LEU A 148 21.12 9.09 -4.72
CA LEU A 148 21.56 8.11 -5.72
C LEU A 148 21.92 8.74 -7.07
N THR A 149 21.65 10.03 -7.27
CA THR A 149 21.87 10.71 -8.56
C THR A 149 22.30 12.16 -8.38
N SER A 150 23.04 12.68 -9.35
CA SER A 150 23.37 14.11 -9.45
C SER A 150 22.37 14.90 -10.31
N ALA A 151 21.38 14.22 -10.92
CA ALA A 151 20.35 14.85 -11.73
C ALA A 151 19.34 15.61 -10.85
N GLU A 152 18.60 16.55 -11.45
CA GLU A 152 17.54 17.26 -10.74
C GLU A 152 16.38 16.29 -10.42
N VAL A 153 15.86 16.34 -9.19
CA VAL A 153 14.77 15.46 -8.74
C VAL A 153 13.57 16.28 -8.28
N PHE A 154 12.44 16.06 -8.97
CA PHE A 154 11.16 16.68 -8.70
C PHE A 154 10.09 15.64 -8.34
N VAL A 155 9.01 16.11 -7.72
CA VAL A 155 7.78 15.33 -7.52
C VAL A 155 6.62 15.99 -8.27
N LEU A 156 5.83 15.18 -8.96
CA LEU A 156 4.63 15.65 -9.63
C LEU A 156 3.58 16.12 -8.60
N GLU A 157 3.14 17.37 -8.71
CA GLU A 157 2.11 17.96 -7.86
C GLU A 157 0.80 17.18 -8.02
N GLY A 158 0.23 16.71 -6.89
CA GLY A 158 -0.99 15.91 -6.88
C GLY A 158 -0.86 14.51 -7.50
N GLY A 159 0.33 14.13 -7.97
CA GLY A 159 0.62 12.82 -8.52
C GLY A 159 -0.15 12.49 -9.80
N THR A 160 -0.29 11.19 -10.07
CA THR A 160 -0.98 10.68 -11.26
C THR A 160 -2.48 11.03 -11.23
N ALA A 161 -3.07 11.27 -10.06
CA ALA A 161 -4.45 11.79 -9.95
C ALA A 161 -4.59 13.17 -10.60
N ALA A 162 -3.75 14.14 -10.22
CA ALA A 162 -3.79 15.49 -10.79
C ALA A 162 -3.44 15.52 -12.28
N TRP A 163 -2.54 14.64 -12.74
CA TRP A 163 -2.27 14.46 -14.18
C TRP A 163 -3.54 14.09 -14.95
N VAL A 164 -4.33 13.16 -14.42
CA VAL A 164 -5.59 12.72 -15.04
C VAL A 164 -6.66 13.81 -14.95
N GLU A 165 -6.78 14.50 -13.82
CA GLU A 165 -7.71 15.62 -13.65
C GLU A 165 -7.43 16.76 -14.63
N ALA A 166 -6.16 16.98 -14.97
CA ALA A 166 -5.75 17.92 -16.00
C ALA A 166 -6.08 17.47 -17.45
N GLY A 167 -6.72 16.32 -17.63
CA GLY A 167 -7.11 15.79 -18.94
C GLY A 167 -5.93 15.32 -19.81
N LEU A 168 -4.77 15.08 -19.21
CA LEU A 168 -3.56 14.65 -19.91
C LEU A 168 -3.62 13.15 -20.26
N PRO A 169 -2.98 12.72 -21.36
CA PRO A 169 -3.05 11.33 -21.82
C PRO A 169 -2.43 10.35 -20.83
N VAL A 170 -2.86 9.10 -20.87
CA VAL A 170 -2.39 8.00 -20.00
C VAL A 170 -2.11 6.74 -20.79
N GLU A 171 -1.24 5.88 -20.25
CA GLU A 171 -0.96 4.54 -20.74
C GLU A 171 -1.53 3.48 -19.77
N GLN A 172 -1.67 2.25 -20.27
CA GLN A 172 -2.11 1.07 -19.51
C GLN A 172 -1.21 -0.12 -19.86
N GLY A 173 -1.20 -1.15 -19.03
CA GLY A 173 -0.38 -2.34 -19.21
C GLY A 173 1.02 -2.21 -18.60
N GLU A 174 1.84 -3.23 -18.83
CA GLU A 174 3.22 -3.32 -18.33
C GLU A 174 4.19 -2.68 -19.34
N THR A 175 4.10 -1.36 -19.53
CA THR A 175 4.88 -0.67 -20.58
C THR A 175 6.37 -0.58 -20.24
N ARG A 176 6.75 -0.17 -19.02
CA ARG A 176 8.14 -0.01 -18.57
C ARG A 176 8.33 -0.38 -17.10
N LEU A 177 8.82 -1.59 -16.85
CA LEU A 177 9.14 -2.07 -15.50
C LEU A 177 10.64 -1.92 -15.25
N ALA A 178 11.05 -1.01 -14.35
CA ALA A 178 12.46 -0.87 -13.97
C ALA A 178 12.93 -2.01 -13.05
N VAL A 179 12.00 -2.66 -12.35
CA VAL A 179 12.21 -3.82 -11.49
C VAL A 179 11.02 -4.79 -11.61
N PRO A 180 11.20 -6.09 -11.29
CA PRO A 180 10.10 -7.05 -11.27
C PRO A 180 9.00 -6.66 -10.26
N ARG A 181 7.74 -6.99 -10.60
CA ARG A 181 6.55 -6.72 -9.77
C ARG A 181 6.48 -7.66 -8.57
N THR A 182 7.29 -7.36 -7.55
CA THR A 182 7.40 -8.10 -6.30
C THR A 182 6.74 -7.38 -5.12
N ASP A 183 5.96 -6.34 -5.40
CA ASP A 183 5.32 -5.46 -4.42
C ASP A 183 4.00 -6.01 -3.85
N ARG A 184 3.46 -7.08 -4.44
CA ARG A 184 2.22 -7.73 -3.98
C ARG A 184 2.37 -9.24 -4.03
N TYR A 185 2.05 -9.90 -2.92
CA TYR A 185 1.83 -11.35 -2.91
C TYR A 185 0.54 -11.69 -3.65
N ARG A 186 0.63 -12.57 -4.65
CA ARG A 186 -0.55 -13.06 -5.38
C ARG A 186 -1.24 -14.11 -4.53
N ARG A 187 -2.23 -13.65 -3.75
CA ARG A 187 -3.07 -14.48 -2.87
C ARG A 187 -3.86 -15.50 -3.70
N PRO A 188 -3.63 -16.82 -3.53
CA PRO A 188 -4.31 -17.85 -4.34
C PRO A 188 -5.84 -17.86 -4.18
N TYR A 189 -6.34 -17.32 -3.08
CA TYR A 189 -7.77 -17.22 -2.73
C TYR A 189 -8.42 -15.90 -3.19
N GLU A 190 -7.70 -15.01 -3.88
CA GLU A 190 -8.25 -13.78 -4.47
C GLU A 190 -8.31 -13.87 -5.99
N GLY A 191 -9.45 -13.47 -6.59
CA GLY A 191 -9.65 -13.48 -8.04
C GLY A 191 -10.02 -14.86 -8.59
N THR A 192 -10.12 -14.96 -9.92
CA THR A 192 -10.59 -16.17 -10.64
C THR A 192 -9.56 -16.73 -11.62
N ASP A 193 -8.37 -16.14 -11.68
CA ASP A 193 -7.31 -16.40 -12.66
C ASP A 193 -6.10 -17.15 -12.09
N ASN A 194 -6.20 -17.63 -10.84
CA ASN A 194 -5.17 -18.47 -10.23
C ASN A 194 -5.22 -19.89 -10.80
N ALA A 195 -4.05 -20.52 -10.95
CA ALA A 195 -3.98 -21.92 -11.37
C ALA A 195 -4.53 -22.84 -10.27
N ALA A 196 -5.25 -23.90 -10.65
CA ALA A 196 -5.80 -24.87 -9.71
C ALA A 196 -4.73 -25.48 -8.77
N ALA A 197 -3.53 -25.73 -9.29
CA ALA A 197 -2.41 -26.22 -8.48
C ALA A 197 -1.97 -25.24 -7.38
N ALA A 198 -2.04 -23.92 -7.63
CA ALA A 198 -1.71 -22.91 -6.64
C ALA A 198 -2.79 -22.81 -5.55
N MET A 199 -4.07 -22.96 -5.93
CA MET A 199 -5.18 -23.04 -4.97
C MET A 199 -5.05 -24.30 -4.10
N GLN A 200 -4.74 -25.45 -4.70
CA GLN A 200 -4.53 -26.69 -3.95
C GLN A 200 -3.34 -26.57 -2.98
N ALA A 201 -2.21 -26.03 -3.44
CA ALA A 201 -1.04 -25.82 -2.60
C ALA A 201 -1.33 -24.88 -1.41
N TYR A 202 -2.23 -23.90 -1.58
CA TYR A 202 -2.68 -23.04 -0.49
C TYR A 202 -3.46 -23.83 0.57
N LEU A 203 -4.38 -24.70 0.17
CA LEU A 203 -5.13 -25.57 1.09
C LEU A 203 -4.20 -26.56 1.82
N ASP A 204 -3.24 -27.15 1.09
CA ASP A 204 -2.25 -28.06 1.66
C ASP A 204 -1.37 -27.35 2.70
N TRP A 205 -1.03 -26.07 2.44
CA TRP A 205 -0.31 -25.22 3.39
C TRP A 205 -1.14 -24.94 4.65
N GLU A 206 -2.43 -24.56 4.49
CA GLU A 206 -3.34 -24.31 5.62
C GLU A 206 -3.48 -25.54 6.52
N PHE A 207 -3.60 -26.73 5.93
CA PHE A 207 -3.66 -27.99 6.68
C PHE A 207 -2.43 -28.20 7.58
N GLY A 208 -1.25 -27.76 7.14
CA GLY A 208 0.00 -27.86 7.88
C GLY A 208 0.21 -26.81 8.98
N LEU A 209 -0.69 -25.82 9.14
CA LEU A 209 -0.49 -24.70 10.06
C LEU A 209 -0.53 -25.12 11.52
N ILE A 210 -1.41 -26.04 11.92
CA ILE A 210 -1.50 -26.48 13.32
C ILE A 210 -0.18 -27.08 13.80
N ALA A 211 0.44 -27.95 12.99
CA ALA A 211 1.73 -28.52 13.32
C ALA A 211 2.86 -27.46 13.36
N GLN A 212 2.72 -26.35 12.61
CA GLN A 212 3.65 -25.22 12.70
C GLN A 212 3.46 -24.42 14.00
N LEU A 213 2.21 -24.17 14.41
CA LEU A 213 1.89 -23.53 15.69
C LEU A 213 2.44 -24.34 16.88
N ASP A 214 2.28 -25.67 16.86
CA ASP A 214 2.81 -26.57 17.88
C ASP A 214 4.33 -26.54 18.01
N ARG A 215 5.04 -26.21 16.91
CA ARG A 215 6.49 -26.06 16.92
C ARG A 215 6.92 -24.68 17.39
N ASP A 216 6.19 -23.64 17.00
CA ASP A 216 6.48 -22.26 17.36
C ASP A 216 6.19 -21.97 18.84
N ARG A 217 5.01 -22.37 19.33
CA ARG A 217 4.57 -22.24 20.74
C ARG A 217 4.59 -20.83 21.31
N THR A 218 4.57 -19.78 20.48
CA THR A 218 4.48 -18.39 20.94
C THR A 218 3.16 -17.72 20.60
N HIS A 219 2.18 -18.50 20.14
CA HIS A 219 0.88 -17.99 19.69
C HIS A 219 -0.06 -17.64 20.84
N PHE A 220 -0.03 -18.32 21.99
CA PHE A 220 -0.97 -18.11 23.11
C PHE A 220 -2.45 -18.20 22.69
N PHE A 221 -2.76 -19.09 21.75
CA PHE A 221 -4.12 -19.29 21.27
C PHE A 221 -4.84 -20.31 22.14
N GLU A 222 -6.11 -20.02 22.43
CA GLU A 222 -7.02 -20.88 23.18
C GLU A 222 -8.40 -20.86 22.51
N VAL A 223 -9.10 -21.99 22.45
CA VAL A 223 -10.45 -22.08 21.87
C VAL A 223 -11.42 -22.42 22.99
N VAL A 224 -12.48 -21.61 23.13
CA VAL A 224 -13.49 -21.72 24.20
C VAL A 224 -14.69 -22.57 23.83
#